data_AF-A0A272EN41-F1
#
_entry.id   AF-A0A272EN41-F1
#
_cell.length_a   1.000
_cell.length_b   1.000
_cell.length_c   1.000
_cell.angle_alpha   90.00
_cell.angle_beta   90.00
_cell.angle_gamma   90.00
#
_symmetry.space_group_name_H-M   'P 1'
#
loop_
_entity.id
_entity.type
_entity.pdbx_description
1 polymer ?
#
loop_
_entity_poly.entity_id
_entity_poly.type
_entity_poly.pdbx_seq_one_letter_code
_entity_poly.pdbx_strand_id
1 'polypeptide(L)'
;MSARAIVITAATTIVLASALLAAGYYLGHRTATPAAENISAAPAERQADGSVIVERAPVATASAPHQIPRGAIVERQVSVTVAPRAVQTPAQPDGSAPAVQGGCECKPVTVDLSLVRQQGGRRVIASSPDGDIISALDIPIDAAAMPEPARPWGVGLSCALGDSCALRTAGVIIQRDIARVRIGAELHRQADGKPAARVHAIWRF
;
A
#
# COMPACT_ATOMS: atom_id res chain seq x y z
N MET A 1 48.72 22.59 5.14
CA MET A 1 47.92 22.14 6.29
C MET A 1 48.69 21.06 7.03
N SER A 2 48.77 21.12 8.37
CA SER A 2 49.38 20.04 9.16
C SER A 2 48.48 18.80 9.15
N ALA A 3 49.06 17.61 9.34
CA ALA A 3 48.29 16.34 9.42
C ALA A 3 47.17 16.41 10.47
N ARG A 4 47.40 17.12 11.58
CA ARG A 4 46.40 17.40 12.60
C ARG A 4 45.21 18.21 12.08
N ALA A 5 45.46 19.24 11.28
CA ALA A 5 44.39 20.04 10.68
C ALA A 5 43.55 19.19 9.70
N ILE A 6 44.18 18.32 8.90
CA ILE A 6 43.47 17.42 7.99
C ILE A 6 42.56 16.44 8.75
N VAL A 7 43.06 15.84 9.83
CA VAL A 7 42.28 14.90 10.66
C VAL A 7 41.11 15.58 11.33
N ILE A 8 41.30 16.78 11.90
CA ILE A 8 40.23 17.55 12.56
C ILE A 8 39.16 17.94 11.55
N THR A 9 39.55 18.48 10.38
CA THR A 9 38.58 18.87 9.35
C THR A 9 37.81 17.65 8.85
N ALA A 10 38.48 16.53 8.57
CA ALA A 10 37.81 15.31 8.12
C ALA A 10 36.82 14.76 9.16
N ALA A 11 37.21 14.69 10.43
CA ALA A 11 36.34 14.25 11.51
C ALA A 11 35.10 15.16 11.67
N THR A 12 35.30 16.47 11.61
CA THR A 12 34.21 17.45 11.73
C THR A 12 33.21 17.34 10.59
N THR A 13 33.70 17.18 9.35
CA THR A 13 32.86 17.00 8.16
C THR A 13 32.05 15.71 8.24
N ILE A 14 32.65 14.61 8.70
CA ILE A 14 31.96 13.33 8.88
C ILE A 14 30.84 13.49 9.92
N VAL A 15 31.14 14.07 11.08
CA VAL A 15 30.15 14.28 12.16
C VAL A 15 28.98 15.14 11.68
N LEU A 16 29.26 16.25 10.99
CA LEU A 16 28.21 17.12 10.43
C LEU A 16 27.37 16.39 9.38
N ALA A 17 27.99 15.66 8.46
CA ALA A 17 27.27 14.90 7.45
C ALA A 17 26.40 13.80 8.07
N SER A 18 26.91 13.08 9.08
CA SER A 18 26.15 12.08 9.84
C SER A 18 24.97 12.70 10.58
N ALA A 19 25.18 13.85 11.23
CA ALA A 19 24.12 14.56 11.95
C ALA A 19 23.01 15.06 11.01
N LEU A 20 23.38 15.61 9.85
CA LEU A 20 22.41 16.05 8.84
C LEU A 20 21.64 14.88 8.22
N LEU A 21 22.30 13.76 7.94
CA LEU A 21 21.63 12.53 7.47
C LEU A 21 20.68 11.96 8.52
N ALA A 22 21.10 11.91 9.79
CA ALA A 22 20.27 11.44 10.90
C ALA A 22 19.06 12.36 11.12
N ALA A 23 19.25 13.69 11.07
CA ALA A 23 18.17 14.66 11.19
C ALA A 23 17.20 14.56 10.01
N GLY A 24 17.70 14.47 8.77
CA GLY A 24 16.87 14.28 7.58
C GLY A 24 16.08 12.98 7.61
N TYR A 25 16.70 11.88 8.05
CA TYR A 25 16.01 10.60 8.27
C TYR A 25 14.92 10.72 9.33
N TYR A 26 15.23 11.30 10.49
CA TYR A 26 14.30 11.39 11.60
C TYR A 26 13.10 12.30 11.29
N LEU A 27 13.34 13.45 10.67
CA LEU A 27 12.30 14.39 10.27
C LEU A 27 11.44 13.82 9.13
N GLY A 28 12.05 13.20 8.12
CA GLY A 28 11.33 12.61 7.00
C GLY A 28 10.54 11.34 7.35
N HIS A 29 11.02 10.54 8.30
CA HIS A 29 10.36 9.31 8.69
C HIS A 29 9.13 9.54 9.60
N ARG A 30 9.15 10.60 10.42
CA ARG A 30 8.04 10.92 11.33
C ARG A 30 6.82 11.55 10.65
N THR A 31 6.99 12.24 9.54
CA THR A 31 5.86 12.86 8.81
C THR A 31 5.22 11.93 7.79
N ALA A 32 5.84 10.80 7.49
CA ALA A 32 5.43 9.91 6.40
C ALA A 32 4.84 8.58 6.87
N THR A 33 4.74 8.31 8.17
CA THR A 33 4.15 7.05 8.66
C THR A 33 2.63 7.17 8.61
N PRO A 34 1.94 6.47 7.70
CA PRO A 34 0.49 6.47 7.70
C PRO A 34 0.02 5.88 9.03
N ALA A 35 -0.98 6.49 9.66
CA ALA A 35 -1.60 5.89 10.83
C ALA A 35 -2.10 4.49 10.44
N ALA A 36 -1.73 3.48 11.23
CA ALA A 36 -2.25 2.14 11.00
C ALA A 36 -3.76 2.15 11.17
N GLU A 37 -4.48 1.52 10.24
CA GLU A 37 -5.92 1.33 10.38
C GLU A 37 -6.18 0.53 11.67
N ASN A 38 -7.13 0.99 12.49
CA ASN A 38 -7.57 0.19 13.62
C ASN A 38 -8.43 -0.96 13.10
N ILE A 39 -7.92 -2.20 13.23
CA ILE A 39 -8.59 -3.44 12.82
C ILE A 39 -9.22 -4.22 13.99
N SER A 40 -9.29 -3.63 15.20
CA SER A 40 -9.88 -4.30 16.37
C SER A 40 -11.35 -4.66 16.13
N ALA A 41 -11.79 -5.82 16.62
CA ALA A 41 -13.19 -6.22 16.50
C ALA A 41 -14.13 -5.13 17.04
N ALA A 42 -15.25 -4.92 16.35
CA ALA A 42 -16.23 -3.89 16.67
C ALA A 42 -17.64 -4.36 16.26
N PRO A 43 -18.69 -4.12 17.07
CA PRO A 43 -20.05 -4.52 16.75
C PRO A 43 -20.63 -3.70 15.58
N ALA A 44 -21.72 -4.18 14.99
CA ALA A 44 -22.47 -3.39 14.02
C ALA A 44 -23.21 -2.24 14.71
N GLU A 45 -23.28 -1.07 14.06
CA GLU A 45 -23.96 0.12 14.59
C GLU A 45 -24.99 0.64 13.58
N ARG A 46 -26.21 0.93 14.05
CA ARG A 46 -27.24 1.59 13.25
C ARG A 46 -27.15 3.10 13.42
N GLN A 47 -27.15 3.82 12.30
CA GLN A 47 -27.10 5.28 12.28
C GLN A 47 -28.51 5.88 12.25
N ALA A 48 -28.60 7.19 12.54
CA ALA A 48 -29.87 7.91 12.65
C ALA A 48 -30.67 7.95 11.32
N ASP A 49 -29.98 7.87 10.18
CA ASP A 49 -30.56 7.81 8.84
C ASP A 49 -30.98 6.39 8.42
N GLY A 50 -30.81 5.39 9.31
CA GLY A 50 -31.15 4.00 9.06
C GLY A 50 -30.04 3.18 8.39
N SER A 51 -28.90 3.79 8.04
CA SER A 51 -27.72 3.09 7.53
C SER A 51 -27.03 2.26 8.63
N VAL A 52 -26.15 1.34 8.23
CA VAL A 52 -25.48 0.39 9.13
C VAL A 52 -23.97 0.44 8.93
N ILE A 53 -23.23 0.71 10.01
CA ILE A 53 -21.81 0.41 10.11
C ILE A 53 -21.70 -1.08 10.39
N VAL A 54 -21.10 -1.81 9.46
CA VAL A 54 -21.01 -3.28 9.53
C VAL A 54 -20.07 -3.71 10.65
N GLU A 55 -20.41 -4.81 11.31
CA GLU A 55 -19.56 -5.47 12.30
C GLU A 55 -18.16 -5.76 11.72
N ARG A 56 -17.13 -5.52 12.54
CA ARG A 56 -15.78 -5.97 12.27
C ARG A 56 -15.51 -7.28 13.03
N ALA A 57 -15.60 -8.39 12.31
CA ALA A 57 -15.25 -9.70 12.83
C ALA A 57 -13.71 -9.86 12.97
N PRO A 58 -13.21 -10.60 13.97
CA PRO A 58 -11.77 -10.77 14.22
C PRO A 58 -11.06 -11.70 13.22
N VAL A 59 -11.81 -12.54 12.49
CA VAL A 59 -11.28 -13.48 11.50
C VAL A 59 -12.26 -13.58 10.34
N ALA A 60 -11.75 -13.61 9.10
CA ALA A 60 -12.56 -13.90 7.93
C ALA A 60 -13.06 -15.35 7.99
N THR A 61 -14.36 -15.55 8.18
CA THR A 61 -14.99 -16.86 8.38
C THR A 61 -15.41 -17.55 7.07
N ALA A 62 -15.36 -16.86 5.93
CA ALA A 62 -15.76 -17.41 4.63
C ALA A 62 -14.76 -17.08 3.52
N SER A 63 -14.61 -18.01 2.56
CA SER A 63 -13.94 -17.71 1.29
C SER A 63 -14.82 -16.76 0.49
N ALA A 64 -14.21 -15.80 -0.22
CA ALA A 64 -14.95 -14.94 -1.14
C ALA A 64 -15.69 -15.81 -2.17
N PRO A 65 -17.01 -15.65 -2.35
CA PRO A 65 -17.79 -16.47 -3.28
C PRO A 65 -17.49 -16.15 -4.75
N HIS A 66 -16.83 -15.01 -5.02
CA HIS A 66 -16.41 -14.60 -6.35
C HIS A 66 -14.95 -14.93 -6.64
N GLN A 67 -14.64 -15.00 -7.94
CA GLN A 67 -13.27 -15.21 -8.41
C GLN A 67 -12.42 -13.96 -8.18
N ILE A 68 -11.33 -14.13 -7.42
CA ILE A 68 -10.33 -13.08 -7.23
C ILE A 68 -9.36 -13.11 -8.43
N PRO A 69 -9.14 -11.98 -9.14
CA PRO A 69 -8.19 -11.91 -10.24
C PRO A 69 -6.79 -12.39 -9.84
N ARG A 70 -6.09 -13.05 -10.76
CA ARG A 70 -4.72 -13.52 -10.50
C ARG A 70 -3.80 -12.36 -10.13
N GLY A 71 -3.03 -12.54 -9.07
CA GLY A 71 -2.09 -11.55 -8.55
C GLY A 71 -2.73 -10.44 -7.72
N ALA A 72 -4.06 -10.45 -7.52
CA ALA A 72 -4.71 -9.54 -6.59
C ALA A 72 -4.57 -10.05 -5.14
N ILE A 73 -4.48 -9.13 -4.20
CA ILE A 73 -4.42 -9.41 -2.76
C ILE A 73 -5.73 -8.94 -2.13
N VAL A 74 -6.45 -9.81 -1.45
CA VAL A 74 -7.67 -9.42 -0.71
C VAL A 74 -7.26 -8.64 0.54
N GLU A 75 -7.77 -7.43 0.67
CA GLU A 75 -7.51 -6.53 1.81
C GLU A 75 -8.70 -6.49 2.79
N ARG A 76 -9.93 -6.63 2.29
CA ARG A 76 -11.15 -6.68 3.12
C ARG A 76 -12.22 -7.53 2.46
N GLN A 77 -13.03 -8.20 3.28
CA GLN A 77 -14.25 -8.86 2.85
C GLN A 77 -15.41 -8.30 3.67
N VAL A 78 -16.55 -8.09 3.01
CA VAL A 78 -17.79 -7.56 3.60
C VAL A 78 -18.94 -8.36 3.02
N SER A 79 -19.89 -8.77 3.84
CA SER A 79 -21.13 -9.41 3.38
C SER A 79 -22.31 -8.65 3.95
N VAL A 80 -23.30 -8.36 3.11
CA VAL A 80 -24.47 -7.55 3.46
C VAL A 80 -25.72 -8.23 2.93
N THR A 81 -26.65 -8.60 3.81
CA THR A 81 -27.98 -9.06 3.41
C THR A 81 -28.95 -7.88 3.37
N VAL A 82 -29.56 -7.65 2.21
CA VAL A 82 -30.47 -6.53 1.94
C VAL A 82 -31.86 -7.08 1.64
N ALA A 83 -32.87 -6.56 2.34
CA ALA A 83 -34.26 -6.80 1.99
C ALA A 83 -34.77 -5.62 1.13
N PRO A 84 -35.16 -5.84 -0.14
CA PRO A 84 -35.70 -4.78 -0.97
C PRO A 84 -37.00 -4.23 -0.38
N ARG A 85 -37.16 -2.90 -0.40
CA ARG A 85 -38.41 -2.25 -0.01
C ARG A 85 -39.34 -2.16 -1.21
N ALA A 86 -40.61 -2.52 -1.03
CA ALA A 86 -41.62 -2.31 -2.07
C ALA A 86 -41.71 -0.82 -2.42
N VAL A 87 -41.57 -0.50 -3.71
CA VAL A 87 -41.76 0.85 -4.23
C VAL A 87 -43.25 1.05 -4.46
N GLN A 88 -43.85 2.02 -3.76
CA GLN A 88 -45.22 2.43 -4.04
C GLN A 88 -45.20 3.34 -5.26
N THR A 89 -45.79 2.89 -6.37
CA THR A 89 -46.00 3.74 -7.54
C THR A 89 -47.05 4.81 -7.19
N PRO A 90 -46.83 6.10 -7.48
CA PRO A 90 -47.82 7.14 -7.28
C PRO A 90 -49.14 6.77 -7.98
N ALA A 91 -50.27 7.03 -7.33
CA ALA A 91 -51.59 6.81 -7.92
C ALA A 91 -51.70 7.58 -9.23
N GLN A 92 -52.24 6.92 -10.25
CA GLN A 92 -52.44 7.52 -11.56
C GLN A 92 -53.49 8.63 -11.45
N PRO A 93 -53.31 9.80 -12.09
CA PRO A 93 -54.20 10.97 -11.92
C PRO A 93 -55.63 10.77 -12.43
N ASP A 94 -55.95 9.61 -13.00
CA ASP A 94 -57.29 9.22 -13.46
C ASP A 94 -58.22 8.73 -12.32
N GLY A 95 -57.76 8.76 -11.06
CA GLY A 95 -58.55 8.32 -9.91
C GLY A 95 -58.57 6.80 -9.71
N SER A 96 -57.81 6.05 -10.51
CA SER A 96 -57.55 4.64 -10.25
C SER A 96 -56.75 4.50 -8.96
N ALA A 97 -57.17 3.62 -8.05
CA ALA A 97 -56.41 3.31 -6.85
C ALA A 97 -54.95 2.98 -7.23
N PRO A 98 -53.94 3.38 -6.42
CA PRO A 98 -52.56 3.05 -6.71
C PRO A 98 -52.48 1.53 -6.91
N ALA A 99 -52.17 1.12 -8.13
CA ALA A 99 -51.89 -0.27 -8.41
C ALA A 99 -50.60 -0.58 -7.65
N VAL A 100 -50.72 -1.25 -6.51
CA VAL A 100 -49.61 -2.04 -5.97
C VAL A 100 -49.34 -3.08 -7.06
N GLN A 101 -48.39 -2.79 -7.95
CA GLN A 101 -47.91 -3.78 -8.90
C GLN A 101 -47.47 -4.97 -8.05
N GLY A 102 -48.23 -6.05 -8.16
CA GLY A 102 -48.08 -7.38 -7.57
C GLY A 102 -47.21 -7.46 -6.33
N GLY A 103 -47.79 -7.87 -5.19
CA GLY A 103 -47.09 -8.22 -3.96
C GLY A 103 -46.06 -9.33 -4.16
N CYS A 104 -44.92 -8.98 -4.75
CA CYS A 104 -43.74 -9.80 -4.81
C CYS A 104 -43.02 -9.52 -3.48
N GLU A 105 -43.21 -10.42 -2.53
CA GLU A 105 -42.38 -10.44 -1.32
C GLU A 105 -40.94 -10.68 -1.77
N CYS A 106 -40.18 -9.61 -1.90
CA CYS A 106 -38.78 -9.70 -2.28
C CYS A 106 -38.02 -10.37 -1.13
N LYS A 107 -37.64 -11.63 -1.34
CA LYS A 107 -36.75 -12.32 -0.41
C LYS A 107 -35.47 -11.48 -0.21
N PRO A 108 -34.91 -11.45 1.01
CA PRO A 108 -33.62 -10.81 1.22
C PRO A 108 -32.56 -11.38 0.29
N VAL A 109 -31.70 -10.51 -0.24
CA VAL A 109 -30.60 -10.83 -1.14
C VAL A 109 -29.29 -10.57 -0.43
N THR A 110 -28.33 -11.48 -0.52
CA THR A 110 -27.00 -11.29 0.04
C THR A 110 -26.05 -10.70 -1.00
N VAL A 111 -25.29 -9.68 -0.62
CA VAL A 111 -24.25 -9.05 -1.43
C VAL A 111 -22.91 -9.17 -0.71
N ASP A 112 -21.97 -9.86 -1.34
CA ASP A 112 -20.60 -10.03 -0.87
C ASP A 112 -19.66 -9.10 -1.63
N LEU A 113 -18.88 -8.34 -0.89
CA LEU A 113 -17.91 -7.38 -1.40
C LEU A 113 -16.51 -7.77 -0.94
N SER A 114 -15.53 -7.80 -1.84
CA SER A 114 -14.11 -7.87 -1.50
C SER A 114 -13.38 -6.64 -1.97
N LEU A 115 -12.68 -5.96 -1.07
CA LEU A 115 -11.68 -4.97 -1.42
C LEU A 115 -10.39 -5.70 -1.77
N VAL A 116 -9.92 -5.55 -3.01
CA VAL A 116 -8.70 -6.16 -3.50
C VAL A 116 -7.68 -5.11 -3.91
N ARG A 117 -6.40 -5.41 -3.73
CA ARG A 117 -5.28 -4.64 -4.27
C ARG A 117 -4.76 -5.30 -5.54
N GLN A 118 -4.69 -4.52 -6.62
CA GLN A 118 -4.21 -4.97 -7.93
C GLN A 118 -3.56 -3.81 -8.69
N GLN A 119 -2.41 -4.06 -9.34
CA GLN A 119 -1.71 -3.08 -10.20
C GLN A 119 -1.45 -1.71 -9.55
N GLY A 120 -1.18 -1.68 -8.24
CA GLY A 120 -0.92 -0.44 -7.52
C GLY A 120 -2.17 0.40 -7.21
N GLY A 121 -3.36 -0.19 -7.31
CA GLY A 121 -4.62 0.41 -6.85
C GLY A 121 -5.45 -0.57 -6.03
N ARG A 122 -6.53 -0.05 -5.43
CA ARG A 122 -7.58 -0.84 -4.77
C ARG A 122 -8.82 -0.87 -5.64
N ARG A 123 -9.56 -1.97 -5.62
CA ARG A 123 -10.84 -2.15 -6.33
C ARG A 123 -11.79 -2.96 -5.47
N VAL A 124 -13.09 -2.71 -5.59
CA VAL A 124 -14.13 -3.56 -4.98
C VAL A 124 -14.64 -4.58 -6.00
N ILE A 125 -14.74 -5.84 -5.58
CA ILE A 125 -15.43 -6.91 -6.31
C ILE A 125 -16.73 -7.18 -5.59
N ALA A 126 -17.86 -7.17 -6.31
CA ALA A 126 -19.16 -7.49 -5.75
C ALA A 126 -19.71 -8.79 -6.35
N SER A 127 -20.37 -9.60 -5.54
CA SER A 127 -21.11 -10.80 -5.95
C SER A 127 -22.35 -11.00 -5.10
N SER A 128 -23.31 -11.76 -5.60
CA SER A 128 -24.51 -12.13 -4.87
C SER A 128 -24.87 -13.56 -5.25
N PRO A 129 -25.10 -14.47 -4.27
CA PRO A 129 -25.59 -15.81 -4.56
C PRO A 129 -27.11 -15.84 -4.84
N ASP A 130 -27.84 -14.83 -4.36
CA ASP A 130 -29.31 -14.82 -4.30
C ASP A 130 -29.96 -13.83 -5.28
N GLY A 131 -29.18 -13.25 -6.20
CA GLY A 131 -29.64 -12.22 -7.12
C GLY A 131 -28.55 -11.66 -8.04
N ASP A 132 -28.97 -10.91 -9.04
CA ASP A 132 -28.08 -10.36 -10.07
C ASP A 132 -27.59 -8.95 -9.73
N ILE A 133 -26.28 -8.72 -9.89
CA ILE A 133 -25.70 -7.37 -9.80
C ILE A 133 -25.87 -6.67 -11.14
N ILE A 134 -26.91 -5.85 -11.24
CA ILE A 134 -27.23 -5.10 -12.47
C ILE A 134 -26.34 -3.88 -12.70
N SER A 135 -25.77 -3.31 -11.63
CA SER A 135 -24.86 -2.16 -11.68
C SER A 135 -24.05 -2.07 -10.39
N ALA A 136 -22.83 -1.55 -10.48
CA ALA A 136 -21.97 -1.23 -9.35
C ALA A 136 -21.10 -0.02 -9.69
N LEU A 137 -20.79 0.79 -8.69
CA LEU A 137 -19.99 2.01 -8.82
C LEU A 137 -18.96 2.06 -7.69
N ASP A 138 -17.69 2.10 -8.07
CA ASP A 138 -16.54 2.22 -7.16
C ASP A 138 -15.88 3.59 -7.41
N ILE A 139 -16.03 4.53 -6.47
CA ILE A 139 -15.44 5.86 -6.54
C ILE A 139 -14.45 6.02 -5.37
N PRO A 140 -13.14 6.13 -5.65
CA PRO A 140 -12.17 6.48 -4.62
C PRO A 140 -12.33 7.97 -4.26
N ILE A 141 -12.83 8.27 -3.06
CA ILE A 141 -13.00 9.65 -2.57
C ILE A 141 -11.66 10.24 -2.18
N ASP A 142 -10.84 9.47 -1.44
CA ASP A 142 -9.47 9.81 -1.09
C ASP A 142 -8.51 8.74 -1.58
N ALA A 143 -7.33 9.18 -2.04
CA ALA A 143 -6.23 8.27 -2.33
C ALA A 143 -5.77 7.64 -1.01
N ALA A 144 -6.28 6.45 -0.72
CA ALA A 144 -5.93 5.76 0.49
C ALA A 144 -4.43 5.40 0.47
N ALA A 145 -3.75 5.67 1.59
CA ALA A 145 -2.33 5.36 1.71
C ALA A 145 -2.11 3.87 1.42
N MET A 146 -1.37 3.60 0.35
CA MET A 146 -0.89 2.25 0.10
C MET A 146 0.27 1.99 1.06
N PRO A 147 0.40 0.75 1.58
CA PRO A 147 1.61 0.35 2.26
C PRO A 147 2.80 0.73 1.38
N GLU A 148 3.85 1.30 2.00
CA GLU A 148 5.04 1.63 1.23
C GLU A 148 5.50 0.36 0.50
N PRO A 149 5.79 0.45 -0.82
CA PRO A 149 6.31 -0.69 -1.54
C PRO A 149 7.56 -1.18 -0.81
N ALA A 150 7.70 -2.51 -0.69
CA ALA A 150 8.88 -3.10 -0.09
C ALA A 150 10.12 -2.51 -0.78
N ARG A 151 11.02 -1.91 0.00
CA ARG A 151 12.32 -1.41 -0.46
C ARG A 151 13.36 -2.46 -0.11
N PRO A 152 13.51 -3.53 -0.91
CA PRO A 152 14.44 -4.59 -0.61
C PRO A 152 15.87 -4.04 -0.59
N TRP A 153 16.72 -4.70 0.19
CA TRP A 153 18.15 -4.53 0.07
C TRP A 153 18.59 -5.02 -1.30
N GLY A 154 19.38 -4.21 -2.01
CA GLY A 154 20.12 -4.65 -3.16
C GLY A 154 21.48 -5.19 -2.72
N VAL A 155 21.86 -6.34 -3.24
CA VAL A 155 23.23 -6.87 -3.13
C VAL A 155 23.75 -7.05 -4.55
N GLY A 156 25.00 -6.66 -4.78
CA GLY A 156 25.61 -6.76 -6.11
C GLY A 156 27.12 -6.90 -6.06
N LEU A 157 27.70 -7.04 -7.25
CA LEU A 157 29.14 -7.03 -7.47
C LEU A 157 29.51 -5.78 -8.26
N SER A 158 30.65 -5.20 -7.94
CA SER A 158 31.26 -4.12 -8.71
C SER A 158 32.57 -4.59 -9.32
N CYS A 159 32.85 -4.13 -10.54
CA CYS A 159 34.16 -4.29 -11.15
C CYS A 159 34.56 -3.02 -11.89
N ALA A 160 35.84 -2.66 -11.79
CA ALA A 160 36.44 -1.66 -12.67
C ALA A 160 37.48 -2.33 -13.55
N LEU A 161 37.33 -2.15 -14.86
CA LEU A 161 38.30 -2.60 -15.85
C LEU A 161 39.35 -1.50 -16.05
N GLY A 162 40.62 -1.89 -16.18
CA GLY A 162 41.69 -0.99 -16.59
C GLY A 162 41.82 -0.88 -18.11
N ASP A 163 42.78 -0.09 -18.57
CA ASP A 163 43.04 0.18 -19.99
C ASP A 163 43.37 -1.09 -20.81
N SER A 164 43.84 -2.15 -20.14
CA SER A 164 44.13 -3.46 -20.73
C SER A 164 42.98 -4.46 -20.61
N CYS A 165 41.75 -4.00 -20.29
CA CYS A 165 40.60 -4.85 -19.93
C CYS A 165 40.86 -5.81 -18.75
N ALA A 166 41.98 -5.67 -18.04
CA ALA A 166 42.26 -6.43 -16.84
C ALA A 166 41.40 -5.91 -15.68
N LEU A 167 40.87 -6.83 -14.87
CA LEU A 167 40.10 -6.50 -13.68
C LEU A 167 41.01 -5.75 -12.69
N ARG A 168 40.79 -4.45 -12.50
CA ARG A 168 41.59 -3.62 -11.59
C ARG A 168 41.09 -3.65 -10.16
N THR A 169 39.77 -3.69 -10.01
CA THR A 169 39.11 -3.75 -8.70
C THR A 169 37.88 -4.62 -8.83
N ALA A 170 37.65 -5.45 -7.82
CA ALA A 170 36.43 -6.21 -7.61
C ALA A 170 35.87 -5.84 -6.24
N GLY A 171 34.56 -5.71 -6.15
CA GLY A 171 33.90 -5.40 -4.90
C GLY A 171 32.52 -6.02 -4.76
N VAL A 172 32.04 -6.00 -3.53
CA VAL A 172 30.67 -6.38 -3.16
C VAL A 172 29.97 -5.13 -2.66
N ILE A 173 28.77 -4.88 -3.17
CA ILE A 173 27.94 -3.73 -2.82
C ILE A 173 26.68 -4.21 -2.10
N ILE A 174 26.35 -3.53 -1.01
CA ILE A 174 25.04 -3.56 -0.38
C ILE A 174 24.41 -2.18 -0.49
N GLN A 175 23.15 -2.11 -0.92
CA GLN A 175 22.45 -0.85 -1.15
C GLN A 175 21.00 -0.92 -0.68
N ARG A 176 20.44 0.23 -0.32
CA ARG A 176 19.04 0.37 0.06
C ARG A 176 18.48 1.66 -0.48
N ASP A 177 17.25 1.59 -0.97
CA ASP A 177 16.47 2.76 -1.32
C ASP A 177 15.79 3.32 -0.06
N ILE A 178 16.02 4.60 0.23
CA ILE A 178 15.42 5.38 1.31
C ILE A 178 14.79 6.62 0.67
N ALA A 179 13.47 6.61 0.51
CA ALA A 179 12.73 7.61 -0.23
C ALA A 179 13.32 7.85 -1.63
N ARG A 180 13.76 9.08 -1.94
CA ARG A 180 14.39 9.46 -3.23
C ARG A 180 15.90 9.24 -3.27
N VAL A 181 16.50 8.64 -2.24
CA VAL A 181 17.94 8.44 -2.14
C VAL A 181 18.25 6.95 -2.07
N ARG A 182 19.16 6.48 -2.93
CA ARG A 182 19.77 5.17 -2.79
C ARG A 182 21.09 5.32 -2.06
N ILE A 183 21.22 4.67 -0.91
CA ILE A 183 22.46 4.64 -0.12
C ILE A 183 23.07 3.26 -0.28
N GLY A 184 24.38 3.21 -0.57
CA GLY A 184 25.10 1.95 -0.67
C GLY A 184 26.49 2.01 -0.06
N ALA A 185 26.94 0.86 0.41
CA ALA A 185 28.28 0.60 0.88
C ALA A 185 28.91 -0.49 0.00
N GLU A 186 30.13 -0.24 -0.45
CA GLU A 186 30.90 -1.12 -1.30
C GLU A 186 32.22 -1.46 -0.61
N LEU A 187 32.51 -2.75 -0.47
CA LEU A 187 33.81 -3.25 -0.08
C LEU A 187 34.53 -3.73 -1.34
N HIS A 188 35.69 -3.17 -1.67
CA HIS A 188 36.46 -3.53 -2.84
C HIS A 188 37.95 -3.71 -2.51
N ARG A 189 38.67 -4.41 -3.37
CA ARG A 189 40.13 -4.54 -3.29
C ARG A 189 40.78 -3.55 -4.27
N GLN A 190 41.70 -2.72 -3.78
CA GLN A 190 42.48 -1.80 -4.62
C GLN A 190 43.52 -2.56 -5.46
N ALA A 191 44.08 -1.89 -6.46
CA ALA A 191 45.09 -2.46 -7.35
C ALA A 191 46.37 -2.91 -6.60
N ASP A 192 46.65 -2.32 -5.43
CA ASP A 192 47.77 -2.71 -4.55
C ASP A 192 47.42 -3.87 -3.60
N GLY A 193 46.24 -4.47 -3.76
CA GLY A 193 45.76 -5.60 -2.96
C GLY A 193 45.12 -5.22 -1.62
N LYS A 194 45.11 -3.94 -1.23
CA LYS A 194 44.53 -3.51 0.05
C LYS A 194 42.99 -3.45 0.00
N PRO A 195 42.31 -3.83 1.09
CA PRO A 195 40.87 -3.64 1.18
C PRO A 195 40.55 -2.15 1.31
N ALA A 196 39.48 -1.73 0.65
CA ALA A 196 38.94 -0.38 0.74
C ALA A 196 37.41 -0.42 0.78
N ALA A 197 36.83 0.59 1.43
CA ALA A 197 35.39 0.77 1.49
C ALA A 197 35.00 2.09 0.83
N ARG A 198 33.85 2.10 0.18
CA ARG A 198 33.25 3.30 -0.41
C ARG A 198 31.78 3.37 0.00
N VAL A 199 31.32 4.56 0.39
CA VAL A 199 29.92 4.86 0.60
C VAL A 199 29.46 5.80 -0.50
N HIS A 200 28.28 5.56 -1.07
CA HIS A 200 27.68 6.45 -2.05
C HIS A 200 26.21 6.70 -1.73
N ALA A 201 25.75 7.89 -2.10
CA ALA A 201 24.35 8.30 -2.07
C ALA A 201 23.97 8.78 -3.47
N ILE A 202 22.99 8.14 -4.09
CA ILE A 202 22.51 8.45 -5.44
C ILE A 202 21.09 8.99 -5.32
N TRP A 203 20.87 10.20 -5.83
CA TRP A 203 19.53 10.75 -5.96
C TRP A 203 18.79 10.07 -7.11
N ARG A 204 17.55 9.62 -6.87
CA ARG A 204 16.68 8.98 -7.87
C ARG A 204 15.55 9.97 -8.23
N PHE A 205 15.50 10.39 -9.50
CA PHE A 205 14.45 11.24 -10.04
C PHE A 205 13.16 10.47 -10.28
#